data_AF-A0AAD0YCY0-F1
#
_entry.id   AF-A0AAD0YCY0-F1
#
_cell.length_a   1.000
_cell.length_b   1.000
_cell.length_c   1.000
_cell.angle_alpha   90.00
_cell.angle_beta   90.00
_cell.angle_gamma   90.00
#
_symmetry.space_group_name_H-M   'P 1'
#
loop_
_entity.id
_entity.type
_entity.pdbx_description
1 polymer ?
#
loop_
_entity_poly.entity_id
_entity_poly.type
_entity_poly.pdbx_seq_one_letter_code
_entity_poly.pdbx_strand_id
1 'polypeptide(L)'
;MEDSYLYWNYEILTDWIEQDAEMEDYFVCKKELQRAELIGELMGQKISDPANLQFFEQRLKGFNPKDQFDKACFELAKKVFALYSQYPDENIFRNAHHNNAIDPKTMDENGYNDYNEENVVTMDKYISFFAEGEGVVYDNLVSMINNEFNEYAEAQEPIIFKTFDGNSLLNESLDFENNLFKVLNELCRLLN
;
A
#
# COMPACT_ATOMS: atom_id res chain seq x y z
N MET A 1 -6.18 1.57 10.34
CA MET A 1 -5.70 0.45 11.17
C MET A 1 -4.68 1.05 12.10
N GLU A 2 -4.88 0.91 13.41
CA GLU A 2 -4.05 1.53 14.45
C GLU A 2 -2.59 1.05 14.41
N ASP A 3 -2.30 -0.01 13.66
CA ASP A 3 -0.95 -0.57 13.48
C ASP A 3 -0.28 -0.20 12.14
N SER A 4 -0.91 0.64 11.30
CA SER A 4 -0.34 1.01 9.99
C SER A 4 0.71 2.11 10.11
N TYR A 5 1.71 2.10 9.22
CA TYR A 5 2.72 3.16 9.14
C TYR A 5 2.11 4.57 9.07
N LEU A 6 1.10 4.78 8.21
CA LEU A 6 0.45 6.08 8.10
C LEU A 6 -0.30 6.50 9.37
N TYR A 7 -0.85 5.56 10.14
CA TYR A 7 -1.51 5.88 11.41
C TYR A 7 -0.52 6.57 12.36
N TRP A 8 0.67 5.99 12.53
CA TRP A 8 1.74 6.58 13.35
C TRP A 8 2.16 7.96 12.85
N ASN A 9 2.22 8.16 11.53
CA ASN A 9 2.53 9.45 10.95
C ASN A 9 1.45 10.51 11.26
N TYR A 10 0.17 10.14 11.21
CA TYR A 10 -0.93 11.03 11.62
C TYR A 10 -0.87 11.35 13.12
N GLU A 11 -0.53 10.39 13.98
CA GLU A 11 -0.36 10.61 15.43
C GLU A 11 0.78 11.61 15.71
N ILE A 12 1.96 11.41 15.11
CA ILE A 12 3.11 12.32 15.24
C ILE A 12 2.73 13.73 14.79
N LEU A 13 2.05 13.85 13.64
CA LEU A 13 1.64 15.13 13.11
C LEU A 13 0.60 15.82 14.03
N THR A 14 -0.32 15.05 14.59
CA THR A 14 -1.30 15.54 15.57
C THR A 14 -0.61 16.09 16.81
N ASP A 15 0.33 15.34 17.40
CA ASP A 15 1.12 15.77 18.54
C ASP A 15 1.90 17.07 18.26
N TRP A 16 2.48 17.20 17.07
CA TRP A 16 3.22 18.40 16.67
C TRP A 16 2.30 19.62 16.56
N ILE A 17 1.13 19.47 15.95
CA ILE A 17 0.15 20.56 15.81
C ILE A 17 -0.40 20.97 17.18
N GLU A 18 -0.65 20.02 18.08
CA GLU A 18 -1.18 20.32 19.41
C GLU A 18 -0.19 21.05 20.32
N GLN A 19 1.12 20.87 20.10
CA GLN A 19 2.17 21.55 20.86
C GLN A 19 2.31 23.04 20.49
N ASP A 20 1.88 23.45 19.30
CA ASP A 20 1.94 24.85 18.84
C ASP A 20 0.55 25.39 18.51
N ALA A 21 -0.23 25.69 19.55
CA ALA A 21 -1.57 26.28 19.40
C ALA A 21 -1.57 27.72 18.84
N GLU A 22 -0.40 28.35 18.69
CA GLU A 22 -0.25 29.70 18.13
C GLU A 22 0.14 29.68 16.64
N MET A 23 0.36 28.50 16.04
CA MET A 23 0.67 28.38 14.61
C MET A 23 -0.46 28.93 13.74
N GLU A 24 -0.11 29.59 12.64
CA GLU A 24 -1.05 30.29 11.74
C GLU A 24 -2.19 29.39 11.24
N ASP A 25 -1.86 28.14 10.89
CA ASP A 25 -2.80 27.17 10.32
C ASP A 25 -3.41 26.21 11.35
N TYR A 26 -3.26 26.45 12.65
CA TYR A 26 -3.66 25.51 13.72
C TYR A 26 -5.08 24.94 13.52
N PHE A 27 -6.06 25.83 13.34
CA PHE A 27 -7.47 25.42 13.19
C PHE A 27 -7.76 24.69 11.87
N VAL A 28 -7.02 25.02 10.80
CA VAL A 28 -7.13 24.33 9.51
C VAL A 28 -6.59 22.92 9.66
N CYS A 29 -5.37 22.78 10.18
CA CYS A 29 -4.74 21.49 10.40
C CYS A 29 -5.58 20.58 11.32
N LYS A 30 -6.09 21.13 12.43
CA LYS A 30 -6.96 20.38 13.35
C LYS A 30 -8.22 19.84 12.67
N LYS A 31 -8.85 20.65 11.82
CA LYS A 31 -10.04 20.23 11.07
C LYS A 31 -9.72 19.17 10.02
N GLU A 32 -8.59 19.33 9.33
CA GLU A 32 -8.12 18.37 8.33
C GLU A 32 -7.79 17.01 8.96
N LEU A 33 -7.12 17.00 10.11
CA LEU A 33 -6.83 15.79 10.89
C LEU A 33 -8.12 15.07 11.33
N GLN A 34 -9.08 15.79 11.91
CA GLN A 34 -10.37 15.22 12.32
C GLN A 34 -11.13 14.60 11.13
N ARG A 35 -11.06 15.23 9.97
CA ARG A 35 -11.66 14.69 8.75
C ARG A 35 -10.91 13.45 8.28
N ALA A 36 -9.58 13.45 8.34
CA ALA A 36 -8.75 12.32 7.94
C ALA A 36 -9.03 11.08 8.82
N GLU A 37 -9.14 11.28 10.12
CA GLU A 37 -9.55 10.25 11.09
C GLU A 37 -10.92 9.66 10.73
N LEU A 38 -11.94 10.50 10.56
CA LEU A 38 -13.29 10.06 10.18
C LEU A 38 -13.31 9.28 8.86
N ILE A 39 -12.58 9.75 7.85
CA ILE A 39 -12.46 9.04 6.56
C ILE A 39 -11.79 7.69 6.78
N GLY A 40 -10.70 7.64 7.54
CA GLY A 40 -9.97 6.42 7.87
C GLY A 40 -10.83 5.38 8.58
N GLU A 41 -11.62 5.79 9.57
CA GLU A 41 -12.56 4.91 10.28
C GLU A 41 -13.63 4.34 9.34
N LEU A 42 -14.29 5.21 8.57
CA LEU A 42 -15.38 4.80 7.67
C LEU A 42 -14.88 3.91 6.54
N MET A 43 -13.76 4.27 5.91
CA MET A 43 -13.17 3.50 4.82
C MET A 43 -12.55 2.20 5.33
N GLY A 44 -11.92 2.21 6.50
CA GLY A 44 -11.40 1.01 7.15
C GLY A 44 -12.48 -0.03 7.38
N GLN A 45 -13.64 0.36 7.92
CA GLN A 45 -14.79 -0.52 8.09
C GLN A 45 -15.31 -1.04 6.74
N LYS A 46 -15.39 -0.16 5.73
CA LYS A 46 -15.87 -0.56 4.39
C LYS A 46 -14.94 -1.54 3.71
N ILE A 47 -13.63 -1.34 3.77
CA ILE A 47 -12.65 -2.17 3.05
C ILE A 47 -12.46 -3.52 3.74
N SER A 48 -12.46 -3.54 5.09
CA SER A 48 -12.23 -4.76 5.88
C SER A 48 -13.42 -5.73 5.90
N ASP A 49 -14.60 -5.33 5.42
CA ASP A 49 -15.78 -6.20 5.38
C ASP A 49 -15.56 -7.42 4.46
N PRO A 50 -15.51 -8.66 5.01
CA PRO A 50 -15.34 -9.88 4.22
C PRO A 50 -16.43 -10.10 3.17
N ALA A 51 -17.62 -9.51 3.37
CA ALA A 51 -18.73 -9.57 2.43
C ALA A 51 -18.35 -8.94 1.07
N ASN A 52 -17.36 -8.04 1.03
CA ASN A 52 -16.87 -7.47 -0.23
C ASN A 52 -16.29 -8.53 -1.16
N LEU A 53 -15.53 -9.48 -0.61
CA LEU A 53 -14.98 -10.59 -1.37
C LEU A 53 -16.05 -11.65 -1.62
N GLN A 54 -16.85 -12.00 -0.60
CA GLN A 54 -17.89 -13.03 -0.70
C GLN A 54 -18.92 -12.74 -1.81
N PHE A 55 -19.34 -11.47 -1.94
CA PHE A 55 -20.37 -11.07 -2.91
C PHE A 55 -19.78 -10.33 -4.13
N PHE A 56 -18.46 -10.34 -4.32
CA PHE A 56 -17.81 -9.57 -5.38
C PHE A 56 -18.39 -9.92 -6.75
N GLU A 57 -18.42 -11.20 -7.11
CA GLU A 57 -18.92 -11.64 -8.42
C GLU A 57 -20.39 -11.25 -8.64
N GLN A 58 -21.24 -11.39 -7.62
CA GLN A 58 -22.64 -11.02 -7.68
C GLN A 58 -22.82 -9.52 -7.92
N ARG A 59 -22.06 -8.69 -7.19
CA ARG A 59 -22.08 -7.23 -7.34
C ARG A 59 -21.62 -6.81 -8.73
N LEU A 60 -20.57 -7.45 -9.26
CA LEU A 60 -20.10 -7.21 -10.62
C LEU A 60 -21.17 -7.56 -11.67
N LYS A 61 -21.85 -8.70 -11.54
CA LYS A 61 -22.91 -9.10 -12.48
C LYS A 61 -24.12 -8.17 -12.44
N GLY A 62 -24.42 -7.59 -11.27
CA GLY A 62 -25.57 -6.69 -11.08
C GLY A 62 -25.28 -5.21 -11.29
N PHE A 63 -24.00 -4.80 -11.41
CA PHE A 63 -23.64 -3.40 -11.55
C PHE A 63 -23.92 -2.91 -12.98
N ASN A 64 -24.67 -1.81 -13.08
CA ASN A 64 -24.97 -1.17 -14.36
C ASN A 64 -24.43 0.27 -14.35
N PRO A 65 -23.30 0.54 -15.03
CA PRO A 65 -22.64 1.84 -14.98
C PRO A 65 -23.48 2.92 -15.68
N LYS A 66 -23.59 4.10 -15.08
CA LYS A 66 -24.44 5.19 -15.57
C LYS A 66 -23.67 6.27 -16.32
N ASP A 67 -22.42 6.49 -15.97
CA ASP A 67 -21.55 7.48 -16.58
C ASP A 67 -20.17 6.92 -16.95
N GLN A 68 -19.25 7.79 -17.37
CA GLN A 68 -17.90 7.38 -17.75
C GLN A 68 -17.06 6.93 -16.55
N PHE A 69 -17.26 7.57 -15.39
CA PHE A 69 -16.54 7.22 -14.17
C PHE A 69 -16.98 5.84 -13.68
N ASP A 70 -18.29 5.59 -13.62
CA ASP A 70 -18.85 4.27 -13.31
C ASP A 70 -18.31 3.18 -14.24
N LYS A 71 -18.20 3.45 -15.54
CA LYS A 71 -17.63 2.51 -16.52
C LYS A 71 -16.17 2.21 -16.20
N ALA A 72 -15.37 3.23 -15.88
CA ALA A 72 -13.98 3.05 -15.52
C ALA A 72 -13.83 2.24 -14.22
N CYS A 73 -14.61 2.56 -13.18
CA CYS A 73 -14.71 1.78 -11.94
C CYS A 73 -15.10 0.32 -12.22
N PHE A 74 -16.07 0.10 -13.11
CA PHE A 74 -16.55 -1.24 -13.42
C PHE A 74 -15.50 -2.09 -14.14
N GLU A 75 -14.80 -1.51 -15.13
CA GLU A 75 -13.72 -2.21 -15.83
C GLU A 75 -12.54 -2.51 -14.90
N LEU A 76 -12.18 -1.58 -14.02
CA LEU A 76 -11.16 -1.81 -13.00
C LEU A 76 -11.57 -2.94 -12.04
N ALA A 77 -12.81 -2.90 -11.54
CA ALA A 77 -13.33 -3.93 -10.63
C ALA A 77 -13.34 -5.33 -11.28
N LYS A 78 -13.61 -5.44 -12.59
CA LYS A 78 -13.46 -6.71 -13.33
C LYS A 78 -12.02 -7.20 -13.37
N LYS A 79 -11.05 -6.31 -13.60
CA LYS A 79 -9.62 -6.66 -13.60
C LYS A 79 -9.17 -7.17 -12.23
N VAL A 80 -9.57 -6.46 -11.16
CA VAL A 80 -9.31 -6.87 -9.76
C VAL A 80 -9.92 -8.26 -9.50
N PHE A 81 -11.18 -8.47 -9.89
CA PHE A 81 -11.84 -9.75 -9.67
C PHE A 81 -11.22 -10.90 -10.47
N ALA A 82 -10.78 -10.65 -11.71
CA ALA A 82 -10.05 -11.63 -12.51
C ALA A 82 -8.71 -12.00 -11.85
N LEU A 83 -7.96 -11.01 -11.35
CA LEU A 83 -6.73 -11.22 -10.61
C LEU A 83 -6.97 -12.06 -9.34
N TYR A 84 -7.97 -11.67 -8.54
CA TYR A 84 -8.37 -12.41 -7.33
C TYR A 84 -8.79 -13.86 -7.65
N SER A 85 -9.54 -14.07 -8.74
CA SER A 85 -9.97 -15.41 -9.15
C SER A 85 -8.81 -16.29 -9.61
N GLN A 86 -7.78 -15.70 -10.22
CA GLN A 86 -6.58 -16.42 -10.66
C GLN A 86 -5.62 -16.72 -9.50
N TYR A 87 -5.61 -15.85 -8.47
CA TYR A 87 -4.67 -15.87 -7.35
C TYR A 87 -5.41 -15.67 -6.01
N PRO A 88 -6.26 -16.62 -5.57
CA PRO A 88 -7.18 -16.42 -4.45
C PRO A 88 -6.49 -16.37 -3.07
N ASP A 89 -5.34 -17.06 -2.93
CA ASP A 89 -4.61 -17.22 -1.68
C ASP A 89 -3.29 -16.40 -1.65
N GLU A 90 -3.06 -15.58 -2.67
CA GLU A 90 -1.84 -14.79 -2.80
C GLU A 90 -1.96 -13.46 -2.04
N ASN A 91 -0.82 -12.97 -1.54
CA ASN A 91 -0.72 -11.66 -0.91
C ASN A 91 0.40 -10.85 -1.59
N ILE A 92 0.32 -9.52 -1.48
CA ILE A 92 1.29 -8.60 -2.11
C ILE A 92 2.72 -8.76 -1.57
N PHE A 93 2.87 -9.36 -0.39
CA PHE A 93 4.14 -9.54 0.30
C PHE A 93 4.81 -10.89 0.03
N ARG A 94 4.22 -11.77 -0.79
CA ARG A 94 4.68 -13.16 -0.99
C ARG A 94 6.14 -13.27 -1.48
N ASN A 95 6.60 -12.26 -2.21
CA ASN A 95 7.95 -12.15 -2.77
C ASN A 95 8.62 -10.84 -2.31
N ALA A 96 8.21 -10.28 -1.16
CA ALA A 96 8.81 -9.06 -0.63
C ALA A 96 10.24 -9.35 -0.17
N HIS A 97 11.22 -8.75 -0.84
CA HIS A 97 12.63 -8.87 -0.52
C HIS A 97 13.30 -7.51 -0.59
N HIS A 98 14.35 -7.33 0.19
CA HIS A 98 15.21 -6.14 0.10
C HIS A 98 15.83 -6.05 -1.30
N ASN A 99 15.94 -4.85 -1.86
CA ASN A 99 16.50 -4.62 -3.20
C ASN A 99 17.96 -5.10 -3.38
N ASN A 100 18.68 -5.34 -2.29
CA ASN A 100 20.03 -5.92 -2.24
C ASN A 100 20.05 -7.37 -1.74
N ALA A 101 18.90 -8.02 -1.60
CA ALA A 101 18.80 -9.35 -1.04
C ALA A 101 19.60 -10.36 -1.85
N ILE A 102 20.34 -11.21 -1.13
CA ILE A 102 21.03 -12.39 -1.66
C ILE A 102 20.09 -13.58 -1.52
N ASP A 103 20.12 -14.50 -2.50
CA ASP A 103 19.31 -15.72 -2.46
C ASP A 103 19.53 -16.43 -1.11
N PRO A 104 18.49 -16.59 -0.27
CA PRO A 104 18.60 -17.21 1.06
C PRO A 104 19.19 -18.62 1.00
N LYS A 105 19.02 -19.34 -0.12
CA LYS A 105 19.60 -20.68 -0.33
C LYS A 105 21.11 -20.65 -0.54
N THR A 106 21.67 -19.49 -0.87
CA THR A 106 23.10 -19.28 -1.12
C THR A 106 23.81 -18.53 -0.01
N MET A 107 23.08 -18.02 0.99
CA MET A 107 23.70 -17.41 2.18
C MET A 107 24.35 -18.48 3.04
N ASP A 108 25.60 -18.24 3.46
CA ASP A 108 26.28 -19.12 4.41
C ASP A 108 25.78 -18.89 5.85
N GLU A 109 26.07 -19.82 6.76
CA GLU A 109 25.64 -19.75 8.17
C GLU A 109 26.20 -18.52 8.93
N ASN A 110 27.17 -17.81 8.33
CA ASN A 110 27.80 -16.59 8.85
C ASN A 110 27.34 -15.33 8.10
N GLY A 111 26.40 -15.45 7.17
CA GLY A 111 25.87 -14.35 6.39
C GLY A 111 25.13 -13.41 7.31
N TYR A 112 25.80 -12.32 7.68
CA TYR A 112 25.20 -11.22 8.44
C TYR A 112 23.94 -10.74 7.73
N ASN A 113 22.79 -11.18 8.22
CA ASN A 113 21.50 -10.60 7.89
C ASN A 113 21.27 -9.44 8.87
N ASP A 114 22.06 -8.37 8.73
CA ASP A 114 21.91 -7.11 9.48
C ASP A 114 20.84 -6.22 8.83
N TYR A 115 19.82 -6.83 8.22
CA TYR A 115 18.68 -6.10 7.68
C TYR A 115 17.71 -5.82 8.83
N ASN A 116 18.00 -4.77 9.58
CA ASN A 116 17.07 -4.20 10.53
C ASN A 116 15.88 -3.61 9.74
N GLU A 117 14.66 -4.11 9.98
CA GLU A 117 13.42 -3.59 9.41
C GLU A 117 13.25 -2.07 9.65
N GLU A 118 13.91 -1.53 10.69
CA GLU A 118 13.94 -0.10 11.01
C GLU A 118 14.71 0.76 9.98
N ASN A 119 15.56 0.18 9.13
CA ASN A 119 16.41 0.88 8.17
C ASN A 119 15.97 0.71 6.70
N VAL A 120 14.77 0.21 6.47
CA VAL A 120 14.27 -0.16 5.15
C VAL A 120 12.90 0.46 4.89
N VAL A 121 12.67 0.90 3.65
CA VAL A 121 11.33 1.21 3.16
C VAL A 121 10.61 -0.10 2.81
N THR A 122 9.81 -0.62 3.72
CA THR A 122 9.02 -1.84 3.49
C THR A 122 7.81 -1.58 2.59
N MET A 123 7.30 -2.64 1.94
CA MET A 123 6.22 -2.51 0.95
C MET A 123 4.93 -1.88 1.50
N ASP A 124 4.62 -2.13 2.77
CA ASP A 124 3.45 -1.58 3.46
C ASP A 124 3.56 -0.07 3.75
N LYS A 125 4.79 0.47 3.83
CA LYS A 125 5.01 1.91 4.02
C LYS A 125 4.66 2.70 2.75
N TYR A 126 5.05 2.21 1.58
CA TYR A 126 4.81 2.90 0.30
C TYR A 126 3.56 2.43 -0.45
N ILE A 127 2.94 1.32 -0.06
CA ILE A 127 1.61 0.89 -0.53
C ILE A 127 0.61 1.19 0.57
N SER A 128 0.08 2.42 0.55
CA SER A 128 -0.81 2.89 1.60
C SER A 128 -1.97 3.74 1.07
N PHE A 129 -2.95 3.99 1.94
CA PHE A 129 -4.11 4.83 1.66
C PHE A 129 -4.11 6.03 2.61
N PHE A 130 -4.17 7.23 2.05
CA PHE A 130 -4.30 8.47 2.81
C PHE A 130 -5.67 9.10 2.56
N ALA A 131 -6.13 9.93 3.49
CA ALA A 131 -7.51 10.41 3.49
C ALA A 131 -7.80 11.46 2.40
N GLU A 132 -6.84 12.34 2.11
CA GLU A 132 -6.98 13.38 1.08
C GLU A 132 -5.61 13.75 0.48
N GLY A 133 -5.61 14.12 -0.80
CA GLY A 133 -4.40 14.48 -1.58
C GLY A 133 -4.09 15.98 -1.65
N GLU A 134 -4.73 16.79 -0.81
CA GLU A 134 -4.59 18.25 -0.76
C GLU A 134 -4.69 18.74 0.70
N GLY A 135 -4.22 19.96 0.95
CA GLY A 135 -4.29 20.62 2.27
C GLY A 135 -2.98 20.59 3.04
N VAL A 136 -2.94 21.39 4.12
CA VAL A 136 -1.71 21.60 4.90
C VAL A 136 -1.28 20.32 5.60
N VAL A 137 -2.23 19.51 6.08
CA VAL A 137 -1.95 18.19 6.68
C VAL A 137 -1.35 17.23 5.66
N TYR A 138 -1.88 17.18 4.44
CA TYR A 138 -1.34 16.34 3.38
C TYR A 138 0.10 16.76 3.01
N ASP A 139 0.34 18.06 2.84
CA ASP A 139 1.67 18.58 2.50
C ASP A 139 2.71 18.23 3.58
N ASN A 140 2.34 18.39 4.86
CA ASN A 140 3.20 18.00 5.98
C ASN A 140 3.45 16.49 6.02
N LEU A 141 2.40 15.68 5.81
CA LEU A 141 2.51 14.22 5.79
C LEU A 141 3.46 13.74 4.68
N VAL A 142 3.27 14.24 3.45
CA VAL A 142 4.13 13.91 2.32
C VAL A 142 5.58 14.37 2.56
N SER A 143 5.77 15.56 3.13
CA SER A 143 7.11 16.04 3.47
C SER A 143 7.79 15.16 4.51
N MET A 144 7.06 14.76 5.56
CA MET A 144 7.59 13.91 6.63
C MET A 144 8.01 12.54 6.11
N ILE A 145 7.13 11.88 5.35
CA ILE A 145 7.38 10.56 4.76
C ILE A 145 8.55 10.61 3.78
N ASN A 146 8.59 11.61 2.90
CA ASN A 146 9.71 11.75 1.95
C ASN A 146 11.03 11.99 2.66
N ASN A 147 11.04 12.77 3.74
CA ASN A 147 12.24 12.99 4.54
C ASN A 147 12.69 11.68 5.19
N GLU A 148 11.78 10.92 5.80
CA GLU A 148 12.09 9.61 6.38
C GLU A 148 12.63 8.63 5.32
N PHE A 149 11.96 8.54 4.16
CA PHE A 149 12.36 7.63 3.08
C PHE A 149 13.73 7.96 2.50
N ASN A 150 14.11 9.24 2.47
CA ASN A 150 15.44 9.66 2.02
C ASN A 150 16.57 9.26 2.98
N GLU A 151 16.27 8.94 4.24
CA GLU A 151 17.27 8.45 5.20
C GLU A 151 17.56 6.94 5.01
N TYR A 152 16.72 6.23 4.25
CA TYR A 152 16.89 4.80 3.98
C TYR A 152 17.65 4.55 2.68
N ALA A 153 18.61 3.63 2.76
CA ALA A 153 19.38 3.19 1.58
C ALA A 153 18.70 2.03 0.83
N GLU A 154 17.72 1.38 1.45
CA GLU A 154 17.13 0.13 0.99
C GLU A 154 15.60 0.19 0.99
N ALA A 155 15.01 -0.52 0.05
CA ALA A 155 13.57 -0.70 -0.05
C ALA A 155 13.24 -2.18 -0.33
N GLN A 156 12.07 -2.62 0.12
CA GLN A 156 11.54 -3.91 -0.29
C GLN A 156 10.87 -3.80 -1.66
N GLU A 157 11.06 -4.82 -2.49
CA GLU A 157 10.42 -4.97 -3.79
C GLU A 157 10.08 -6.45 -4.03
N PRO A 158 9.16 -6.77 -4.98
CA PRO A 158 8.93 -8.14 -5.40
C PRO A 158 10.15 -8.71 -6.15
N ILE A 159 10.80 -9.74 -5.59
CA ILE A 159 11.99 -10.38 -6.18
C ILE A 159 11.80 -11.90 -6.25
N ILE A 160 12.32 -12.54 -7.30
CA ILE A 160 12.41 -14.00 -7.41
C ILE A 160 13.86 -14.39 -7.69
N PHE A 161 14.36 -15.37 -6.94
CA PHE A 161 15.70 -15.93 -7.14
C PHE A 161 15.63 -17.16 -8.05
N LYS A 162 16.42 -17.16 -9.12
CA LYS A 162 16.50 -18.29 -10.06
C LYS A 162 17.91 -18.85 -10.11
N THR A 163 18.06 -20.09 -9.68
CA THR A 163 19.32 -20.84 -9.75
C THR A 163 19.38 -21.66 -11.03
N PHE A 164 20.46 -21.54 -11.79
CA PHE A 164 20.70 -22.33 -13.01
C PHE A 164 21.72 -23.45 -12.73
N ASP A 165 21.27 -24.52 -12.08
CA ASP A 165 22.09 -25.66 -11.66
C ASP A 165 21.83 -26.95 -12.48
N GLY A 166 20.96 -26.87 -13.49
CA GLY A 166 20.56 -28.00 -14.33
C GLY A 166 19.33 -28.77 -13.81
N ASN A 167 18.79 -28.40 -12.64
CA ASN A 167 17.49 -28.90 -12.19
C ASN A 167 16.33 -28.21 -12.92
N SER A 168 15.13 -28.81 -12.85
CA SER A 168 13.93 -28.18 -13.38
C SER A 168 13.61 -26.91 -12.58
N LEU A 169 13.54 -25.77 -13.25
CA LEU A 169 13.11 -24.52 -12.64
C LEU A 169 11.66 -24.67 -12.15
N LEU A 170 11.40 -24.32 -10.90
CA LEU A 170 10.04 -24.10 -10.43
C LEU A 170 9.44 -22.94 -11.24
N ASN A 171 8.15 -23.01 -11.56
CA ASN A 171 7.45 -21.99 -12.33
C ASN A 171 7.16 -20.75 -11.47
N GLU A 172 8.20 -20.18 -10.88
CA GLU A 172 8.14 -18.97 -10.08
C GLU A 172 8.14 -17.75 -11.02
N SER A 173 7.06 -16.96 -10.92
CA SER A 173 6.83 -15.77 -11.72
C SER A 173 6.26 -14.64 -10.86
N LEU A 174 6.59 -13.40 -11.24
CA LEU A 174 6.03 -12.18 -10.67
C LEU A 174 4.70 -11.79 -11.36
N ASP A 175 3.98 -12.73 -11.97
CA ASP A 175 2.79 -12.43 -12.76
C ASP A 175 1.68 -11.80 -11.92
N PHE A 176 1.49 -12.28 -10.68
CA PHE A 176 0.55 -11.69 -9.74
C PHE A 176 0.92 -10.25 -9.40
N GLU A 177 2.16 -10.00 -8.96
CA GLU A 177 2.63 -8.68 -8.55
C GLU A 177 2.58 -7.70 -9.73
N ASN A 178 3.07 -8.10 -10.90
CA ASN A 178 3.00 -7.28 -12.11
C ASN A 178 1.57 -6.88 -12.47
N ASN A 179 0.61 -7.79 -12.33
CA ASN A 179 -0.79 -7.48 -12.61
C ASN A 179 -1.44 -6.66 -11.49
N LEU A 180 -1.08 -6.91 -10.23
CA LEU A 180 -1.53 -6.15 -9.08
C LEU A 180 -1.06 -4.68 -9.17
N PHE A 181 0.22 -4.44 -9.43
CA PHE A 181 0.76 -3.08 -9.59
C PHE A 181 0.14 -2.34 -10.78
N LYS A 182 -0.20 -3.02 -11.88
CA LYS A 182 -0.96 -2.39 -12.98
C LYS A 182 -2.34 -1.93 -12.51
N VAL A 183 -3.06 -2.78 -11.79
CA VAL A 183 -4.39 -2.48 -11.24
C VAL A 183 -4.32 -1.36 -10.20
N LEU A 184 -3.33 -1.35 -9.31
CA LEU A 184 -3.10 -0.28 -8.34
C LEU A 184 -2.83 1.07 -9.04
N ASN A 185 -1.97 1.08 -10.06
CA ASN A 185 -1.72 2.29 -10.85
C ASN A 185 -2.97 2.81 -11.58
N GLU A 186 -3.81 1.90 -12.09
CA GLU A 186 -5.10 2.28 -12.67
C GLU A 186 -6.06 2.85 -11.62
N LEU A 187 -6.10 2.27 -10.42
CA LEU A 187 -6.89 2.78 -9.30
C LEU A 187 -6.44 4.19 -8.91
N CYS A 188 -5.14 4.42 -8.74
CA CYS A 188 -4.61 5.74 -8.39
C CYS A 188 -4.99 6.80 -9.43
N ARG A 189 -4.90 6.49 -10.73
CA ARG A 189 -5.31 7.41 -11.82
C ARG A 189 -6.81 7.62 -11.93
N LEU A 190 -7.60 6.70 -11.37
CA LEU A 190 -9.06 6.82 -11.38
C LEU A 190 -9.55 7.70 -10.22
N LEU A 191 -8.84 7.69 -9.10
CA LEU A 191 -9.18 8.43 -7.89
C LEU A 191 -8.54 9.83 -7.83
N ASN A 192 -7.43 10.04 -8.54
CA ASN A 192 -6.69 11.32 -8.63
C ASN A 192 -6.74 11.88 -10.05
#